data_AF-A0A1Q7AST0-F1
#
_entry.id   AF-A0A1Q7AST0-F1
#
_cell.length_a   1.000
_cell.length_b   1.000
_cell.length_c   1.000
_cell.angle_alpha   90.00
_cell.angle_beta   90.00
_cell.angle_gamma   90.00
#
_symmetry.space_group_name_H-M   'P 1'
#
loop_
_entity.id
_entity.type
_entity.pdbx_description
1 polymer ?
#
loop_
_entity_poly.entity_id
_entity_poly.type
_entity_poly.pdbx_seq_one_letter_code
_entity_poly.pdbx_strand_id
1 'polypeptide(L)'
;DLERKTGVELVVVTVPSIRPYATAKDYGSALYERWGIGTAQQDHGLLVLAVAEGRQATVTVGKGLLGVITPPIIEGVGSTYLEPAFRAGRYGEGLYRATVALAAVAQDIRVREPPRSRRKGLGIFLTLLTSIGALWFLWWIARPDLRHPYGRLRRGEFWGSGQGGFGGNFGGFGGGMSGEGLK
;
A
#
# COMPACT_ATOMS: atom_id res chain seq x y z
N ASP A 1 -10.66 2.73 -21.59
CA ASP A 1 -11.28 1.39 -21.60
C ASP A 1 -10.28 0.31 -21.15
N LEU A 2 -9.05 0.33 -21.69
CA LEU A 2 -7.96 -0.56 -21.27
C LEU A 2 -7.71 -0.55 -19.76
N GLU A 3 -7.46 0.62 -19.17
CA GLU A 3 -7.20 0.79 -17.73
C GLU A 3 -8.30 0.16 -16.86
N ARG A 4 -9.57 0.42 -17.17
CA ARG A 4 -10.71 -0.17 -16.43
C ARG A 4 -10.78 -1.69 -16.56
N LYS A 5 -10.32 -2.26 -17.69
CA LYS A 5 -10.43 -3.68 -18.00
C LYS A 5 -9.24 -4.51 -17.51
N THR A 6 -8.04 -3.94 -17.53
CA THR A 6 -6.79 -4.65 -17.27
C THR A 6 -5.99 -4.07 -16.10
N GLY A 7 -6.33 -2.87 -15.62
CA GLY A 7 -5.51 -2.12 -14.66
C GLY A 7 -4.23 -1.56 -15.26
N VAL A 8 -4.07 -1.62 -16.60
CA VAL A 8 -2.90 -1.09 -17.30
C VAL A 8 -3.16 0.36 -17.73
N GLU A 9 -2.30 1.26 -17.27
CA GLU A 9 -2.34 2.66 -17.65
C GLU A 9 -1.49 2.87 -18.91
N LEU A 10 -2.13 3.25 -20.01
CA LEU A 10 -1.45 3.53 -21.26
C LEU A 10 -1.60 5.01 -21.59
N VAL A 11 -0.47 5.70 -21.68
CA VAL A 11 -0.40 7.13 -21.97
C VAL A 11 0.33 7.35 -23.29
N VAL A 12 -0.23 8.19 -24.16
CA VAL A 12 0.42 8.62 -25.40
C VAL A 12 0.76 10.09 -25.25
N VAL A 13 2.03 10.44 -25.44
CA VAL A 13 2.54 11.80 -25.32
C VAL A 13 3.21 12.20 -26.62
N THR A 14 2.83 13.37 -27.14
CA THR A 14 3.51 13.98 -28.29
C THR A 14 4.21 15.23 -27.82
N VAL A 15 5.51 15.32 -28.09
CA VAL A 15 6.35 16.48 -27.78
C VAL A 15 6.99 17.02 -29.06
N PRO A 16 7.20 18.34 -29.15
CA PRO A 16 7.93 18.91 -30.27
C PRO A 16 9.40 18.44 -30.27
N SER A 17 10.06 18.50 -29.11
CA SER A 17 11.50 18.26 -28.94
C SER A 17 11.78 17.53 -27.63
N ILE A 18 12.92 16.82 -27.58
CA ILE A 18 13.41 16.11 -26.38
C ILE A 18 14.55 16.83 -25.67
N ARG A 19 14.91 18.05 -26.10
CA ARG A 19 16.00 18.81 -25.47
C ARG A 19 15.71 19.09 -23.99
N PRO A 20 16.70 18.97 -23.10
CA PRO A 20 18.15 18.76 -23.34
C PRO A 20 18.59 17.28 -23.39
N TYR A 21 17.67 16.32 -23.43
CA TYR A 21 18.01 14.90 -23.37
C TYR A 21 18.69 14.42 -24.67
N ALA A 22 19.64 13.49 -24.51
CA ALA A 22 20.39 12.92 -25.64
C ALA A 22 19.54 11.95 -26.47
N THR A 23 18.63 11.21 -25.83
CA THR A 23 17.78 10.22 -26.50
C THR A 23 16.31 10.34 -26.11
N ALA A 24 15.42 9.96 -27.03
CA ALA A 24 13.98 9.91 -26.74
C ALA A 24 13.65 8.93 -25.62
N LYS A 25 14.44 7.85 -25.49
CA LYS A 25 14.31 6.85 -24.42
C LYS A 25 14.57 7.46 -23.04
N ASP A 26 15.63 8.26 -22.91
CA ASP A 26 15.97 8.92 -21.64
C ASP A 26 14.89 9.93 -21.26
N TYR A 27 14.41 10.72 -22.23
CA TYR A 27 13.29 11.64 -22.03
C TYR A 27 12.03 10.89 -21.60
N GLY A 28 11.68 9.81 -22.31
CA GLY A 28 10.51 8.99 -21.99
C GLY A 28 10.59 8.37 -20.61
N SER A 29 11.77 7.90 -20.20
CA SER A 29 11.99 7.32 -18.87
C SER A 29 11.84 8.38 -17.77
N ALA A 30 12.46 9.55 -17.95
CA ALA A 30 12.30 10.66 -17.01
C ALA A 30 10.86 11.18 -16.93
N LEU A 31 10.15 11.23 -18.06
CA LEU A 31 8.74 11.64 -18.11
C LEU A 31 7.85 10.62 -17.38
N TYR A 32 8.08 9.33 -17.63
CA TYR A 32 7.37 8.24 -16.99
C TYR A 32 7.47 8.31 -15.46
N GLU A 33 8.69 8.48 -14.95
CA GLU A 33 8.94 8.61 -13.51
C GLU A 33 8.32 9.88 -12.94
N ARG A 34 8.47 11.01 -13.64
CA ARG A 34 7.95 12.31 -13.18
C ARG A 34 6.44 12.34 -13.08
N TRP A 35 5.75 11.69 -14.01
CA TRP A 35 4.29 11.63 -14.02
C TRP A 35 3.75 10.48 -13.17
N GLY A 36 4.61 9.58 -12.70
CA GLY A 36 4.21 8.42 -11.90
C GLY A 36 3.23 7.53 -12.66
N ILE A 37 3.52 7.26 -13.94
CA ILE A 37 2.64 6.48 -14.81
C ILE A 37 2.61 5.03 -14.32
N GLY A 38 1.42 4.50 -14.09
CA GLY A 38 1.20 3.18 -13.50
C GLY A 38 0.84 3.26 -12.02
N THR A 39 -0.02 2.35 -11.57
CA THR A 39 -0.42 2.28 -10.15
C THR A 39 0.77 2.01 -9.24
N ALA A 40 0.87 2.77 -8.13
CA ALA A 40 1.94 2.71 -7.11
C ALA A 40 2.22 1.33 -6.49
N GLN A 41 1.36 0.33 -6.73
CA GLN A 41 1.48 -1.02 -6.20
C GLN A 41 1.93 -2.05 -7.24
N GLN A 42 1.80 -1.75 -8.53
CA GLN A 42 1.94 -2.75 -9.60
C GLN A 42 2.79 -2.27 -10.79
N ASP A 43 3.13 -0.99 -10.90
CA ASP A 43 3.94 -0.44 -12.01
C ASP A 43 3.43 -0.86 -13.40
N HIS A 44 2.10 -0.94 -13.55
CA HIS A 44 1.41 -1.33 -14.78
C HIS A 44 1.25 -0.16 -15.76
N GLY A 45 2.28 0.68 -15.88
CA GLY A 45 2.25 1.86 -16.75
C GLY A 45 2.96 1.60 -18.08
N LEU A 46 2.40 2.11 -19.17
CA LEU A 46 2.99 2.13 -20.50
C LEU A 46 2.91 3.53 -21.09
N LEU A 47 4.04 4.05 -21.57
CA LEU A 47 4.15 5.37 -22.17
C LEU A 47 4.64 5.23 -23.61
N VAL A 48 3.87 5.76 -24.55
CA VAL A 48 4.29 5.94 -25.95
C VAL A 48 4.64 7.40 -26.15
N LEU A 49 5.91 7.70 -26.43
CA LEU A 49 6.39 9.04 -26.68
C LEU A 49 6.64 9.23 -28.18
N ALA A 50 6.03 10.26 -28.75
CA ALA A 50 6.29 10.73 -30.12
C ALA A 50 7.01 12.08 -30.10
N VAL A 51 8.10 12.17 -30.86
CA VAL A 51 8.91 13.39 -31.01
C VAL A 51 8.73 13.92 -32.42
N ALA A 52 8.05 15.07 -32.55
CA ALA A 52 7.68 15.62 -33.85
C ALA A 52 8.90 16.10 -34.66
N GLU A 53 9.80 16.88 -34.06
CA GLU A 53 11.00 17.40 -34.74
C GLU A 53 11.95 16.28 -35.16
N GLY A 54 12.10 15.27 -34.30
CA GLY A 54 13.02 14.15 -34.53
C GLY A 54 12.44 13.04 -35.41
N ARG A 55 11.13 13.06 -35.70
CA ARG A 55 10.38 11.95 -36.33
C ARG A 55 10.68 10.60 -35.69
N GLN A 56 10.77 10.59 -34.36
CA GLN A 56 11.08 9.41 -33.58
C GLN A 56 9.92 9.07 -32.65
N ALA A 57 9.76 7.79 -32.38
CA ALA A 57 8.86 7.30 -31.36
C ALA A 57 9.61 6.33 -30.45
N THR A 58 9.28 6.33 -29.17
CA THR A 58 9.79 5.35 -28.22
C THR A 58 8.66 4.88 -27.32
N VAL A 59 8.83 3.69 -26.76
CA VAL A 59 7.87 3.10 -25.83
C VAL A 59 8.61 2.78 -24.54
N THR A 60 8.15 3.37 -23.44
CA THR A 60 8.63 3.09 -22.09
C THR A 60 7.62 2.19 -21.40
N VAL A 61 8.10 1.08 -20.86
CA VAL A 61 7.27 0.04 -20.23
C VAL A 61 7.67 -0.10 -18.78
N GLY A 62 6.69 -0.07 -17.89
CA GLY A 62 6.87 -0.28 -16.45
C GLY A 62 7.30 -1.71 -16.12
N LYS A 63 8.00 -1.87 -14.99
CA LYS A 63 8.53 -3.16 -14.55
C LYS A 63 7.45 -4.23 -14.39
N GLY A 64 6.26 -3.85 -13.93
CA GLY A 64 5.14 -4.78 -13.77
C GLY A 64 4.61 -5.35 -15.09
N LEU A 65 4.84 -4.66 -16.21
CA LEU A 65 4.41 -5.11 -17.53
C LEU A 65 5.46 -5.95 -18.27
N LEU A 66 6.73 -5.98 -17.82
CA LEU A 66 7.82 -6.68 -18.53
C LEU A 66 7.60 -8.20 -18.65
N GLY A 67 6.77 -8.79 -17.78
CA GLY A 67 6.39 -10.21 -17.86
C GLY A 67 5.44 -10.54 -19.01
N VAL A 68 4.80 -9.54 -19.61
CA VAL A 68 3.83 -9.70 -20.71
C VAL A 68 4.27 -8.92 -21.94
N ILE A 69 4.69 -7.67 -21.77
CA ILE A 69 5.25 -6.82 -22.82
C ILE A 69 6.77 -6.92 -22.76
N THR A 70 7.31 -7.89 -23.49
CA THR A 70 8.75 -8.16 -23.56
C THR A 70 9.44 -7.26 -24.58
N PRO A 71 10.77 -7.07 -24.49
CA PRO A 71 11.52 -6.24 -25.45
C PRO A 71 11.30 -6.61 -26.93
N PRO A 72 11.23 -7.90 -27.32
CA PRO A 72 10.93 -8.28 -28.71
C PRO A 72 9.55 -7.81 -29.20
N ILE A 73 8.55 -7.76 -28.31
CA ILE A 73 7.21 -7.26 -28.66
C ILE A 73 7.28 -5.75 -28.92
N ILE A 74 8.00 -5.01 -28.09
CA ILE A 74 8.16 -3.56 -28.24
C ILE A 74 8.86 -3.24 -29.57
N GLU A 75 9.95 -3.94 -29.86
CA GLU A 75 10.70 -3.78 -31.11
C GLU A 75 9.87 -4.17 -32.34
N GLY A 76 9.09 -5.25 -32.24
CA GLY A 76 8.14 -5.67 -33.28
C GLY A 76 7.06 -4.61 -33.55
N VAL A 77 6.48 -4.01 -32.51
CA VAL A 77 5.49 -2.93 -32.65
C VAL A 77 6.14 -1.67 -33.27
N GLY A 78 7.36 -1.34 -32.86
CA GLY A 78 8.12 -0.22 -33.38
C GLY A 78 8.36 -0.35 -34.89
N SER A 79 8.97 -1.45 -35.31
CA SER A 79 9.31 -1.73 -36.71
C SER A 79 8.07 -1.92 -37.61
N THR A 80 7.00 -2.52 -37.10
CA THR A 80 5.79 -2.80 -37.89
C THR A 80 4.87 -1.58 -38.05
N TYR A 81 4.72 -0.76 -37.01
CA TYR A 81 3.72 0.31 -36.99
C TYR A 81 4.32 1.71 -36.90
N LEU A 82 5.29 1.94 -36.00
CA LEU A 82 5.79 3.28 -35.73
C LEU A 82 6.77 3.73 -36.83
N GLU A 83 7.78 2.94 -37.14
CA GLU A 83 8.79 3.28 -38.15
C GLU A 83 8.19 3.62 -39.53
N PRO A 84 7.38 2.75 -40.18
CA PRO A 84 6.84 3.06 -41.50
C PRO A 84 5.89 4.26 -41.47
N ALA A 85 5.11 4.42 -40.40
CA ALA A 85 4.20 5.54 -40.26
C ALA A 85 4.93 6.87 -40.09
N PHE A 86 6.00 6.91 -39.27
CA PHE A 86 6.80 8.11 -39.03
C PHE A 86 7.64 8.49 -40.25
N ARG A 87 8.12 7.50 -41.03
CA ARG A 87 8.76 7.73 -42.33
C ARG A 87 7.78 8.31 -43.36
N ALA A 88 6.53 7.84 -43.36
CA ALA A 88 5.48 8.33 -44.27
C ALA A 88 4.77 9.62 -43.79
N GLY A 89 5.17 10.19 -42.65
CA GLY A 89 4.51 11.38 -42.06
C GLY A 89 3.11 11.13 -41.50
N ARG A 90 2.69 9.86 -41.37
CA ARG A 90 1.36 9.45 -40.86
C ARG A 90 1.41 9.15 -39.35
N TYR A 91 1.81 10.14 -38.55
CA TYR A 91 2.06 9.96 -37.11
C TYR A 91 0.84 9.43 -36.33
N GLY A 92 -0.35 10.00 -36.57
CA GLY A 92 -1.57 9.61 -35.87
C GLY A 92 -1.96 8.15 -36.14
N GLU A 93 -1.82 7.71 -37.39
CA GLU A 93 -2.09 6.31 -37.76
C GLU A 93 -1.09 5.35 -37.10
N GLY A 94 0.20 5.69 -37.12
CA GLY A 94 1.24 4.88 -36.49
C GLY A 94 1.03 4.73 -34.98
N LEU A 95 0.75 5.85 -34.30
CA LEU A 95 0.48 5.86 -32.86
C LEU A 95 -0.78 5.07 -32.51
N TYR A 96 -1.85 5.23 -33.28
CA TYR A 96 -3.08 4.48 -33.07
C TYR A 96 -2.84 2.97 -33.19
N ARG A 97 -2.22 2.51 -34.29
CA ARG A 97 -1.96 1.09 -34.52
C ARG A 97 -1.02 0.50 -33.47
N ALA A 98 0.04 1.23 -33.10
CA ALA A 98 0.95 0.81 -32.04
C ALA A 98 0.25 0.68 -30.68
N THR A 99 -0.60 1.66 -30.35
CA THR A 99 -1.39 1.65 -29.11
C THR A 99 -2.36 0.47 -29.07
N VAL A 100 -3.05 0.18 -30.17
CA VAL A 100 -3.96 -0.97 -30.28
C VAL A 100 -3.20 -2.28 -30.13
N ALA A 101 -2.05 -2.43 -30.77
CA ALA A 101 -1.22 -3.62 -30.67
C ALA A 101 -0.72 -3.86 -29.22
N LEU A 102 -0.23 -2.82 -28.55
CA LEU A 102 0.22 -2.90 -27.17
C LEU A 102 -0.94 -3.17 -26.20
N ALA A 103 -2.10 -2.54 -26.44
CA ALA A 103 -3.31 -2.78 -25.67
C ALA A 103 -3.79 -4.24 -25.78
N ALA A 104 -3.70 -4.85 -26.97
CA ALA A 104 -4.06 -6.25 -27.18
C ALA A 104 -3.16 -7.19 -26.38
N VAL A 105 -1.86 -6.95 -26.38
CA VAL A 105 -0.89 -7.73 -25.58
C VAL A 105 -1.12 -7.52 -24.07
N ALA A 106 -1.39 -6.28 -23.65
CA ALA A 106 -1.62 -5.94 -22.25
C ALA A 106 -2.87 -6.61 -21.64
N GLN A 107 -3.83 -7.09 -22.46
CA GLN A 107 -4.98 -7.84 -21.96
C GLN A 107 -4.61 -9.18 -21.31
N ASP A 108 -3.46 -9.77 -21.67
CA ASP A 108 -2.99 -11.04 -21.11
C ASP A 108 -2.60 -10.93 -19.62
N ILE A 109 -2.31 -9.71 -19.13
CA ILE A 109 -2.05 -9.45 -17.70
C ILE A 109 -3.25 -9.78 -16.83
N ARG A 110 -4.48 -9.55 -17.33
CA ARG A 110 -5.68 -9.91 -16.55
C ARG A 110 -5.84 -11.41 -16.42
N VAL A 111 -5.34 -12.17 -17.40
CA VAL A 111 -5.36 -13.64 -17.38
C VAL A 111 -4.32 -14.18 -16.40
N ARG A 112 -3.20 -13.47 -16.23
CA ARG A 112 -2.16 -13.75 -15.21
C ARG A 112 -2.16 -12.66 -14.14
N GLU A 113 -3.14 -12.65 -13.24
CA GLU A 113 -3.04 -11.77 -12.06
C GLU A 113 -1.69 -12.01 -11.36
N PRO A 114 -0.85 -10.98 -11.17
CA PRO A 114 0.41 -11.15 -10.45
C PRO A 114 0.11 -11.53 -9.00
N PRO A 115 0.95 -12.38 -8.36
CA PRO A 115 0.74 -12.75 -6.98
C PRO A 115 0.73 -11.48 -6.14
N ARG A 116 -0.44 -11.11 -5.58
CA ARG A 116 -0.55 -10.02 -4.62
C ARG A 116 0.45 -10.31 -3.51
N SER A 117 1.53 -9.53 -3.43
CA SER A 117 2.45 -9.57 -2.29
C SER A 117 1.72 -8.96 -1.08
N ARG A 118 0.81 -9.74 -0.52
CA ARG A 118 0.21 -9.49 0.77
C ARG A 118 1.37 -9.55 1.74
N ARG A 119 1.90 -8.39 2.15
CA ARG A 119 2.85 -8.28 3.27
C ARG A 119 2.15 -8.79 4.54
N LYS A 120 2.03 -10.11 4.68
CA LYS A 120 1.60 -10.80 5.88
C LYS A 120 2.76 -10.66 6.86
N GLY A 121 2.72 -9.65 7.72
CA GLY A 121 3.74 -9.48 8.75
C GLY A 121 3.58 -8.21 9.56
N LEU A 122 3.17 -7.10 8.93
CA LEU A 122 3.07 -5.82 9.63
C LEU A 122 1.92 -5.80 10.66
N GLY A 123 0.78 -6.41 10.35
CA GLY A 123 -0.35 -6.52 11.28
C GLY A 123 -0.08 -7.42 12.49
N ILE A 124 0.71 -8.48 12.32
CA ILE A 124 1.08 -9.39 13.42
C ILE A 124 2.09 -8.71 14.34
N PHE A 125 3.07 -8.00 13.78
CA PHE A 125 4.04 -7.23 14.56
C PHE A 125 3.36 -6.09 15.35
N LEU A 126 2.45 -5.35 14.73
CA LEU A 126 1.73 -4.25 15.37
C LEU A 126 0.80 -4.74 16.51
N THR A 127 0.15 -5.88 16.33
CA THR A 127 -0.73 -6.49 17.36
C THR A 127 0.05 -7.09 18.52
N LEU A 128 1.20 -7.74 18.27
CA LEU A 128 2.09 -8.21 19.32
C LEU A 128 2.66 -7.04 20.13
N LEU A 129 3.12 -5.98 19.47
CA LEU A 129 3.73 -4.82 20.14
C LEU A 129 2.71 -4.06 21.00
N THR A 130 1.48 -3.86 20.50
CA THR A 130 0.39 -3.24 21.28
C THR A 130 -0.08 -4.12 22.44
N SER A 131 -0.18 -5.45 22.24
CA SER A 131 -0.57 -6.38 23.31
C SER A 131 0.47 -6.46 24.42
N ILE A 132 1.77 -6.51 24.08
CA ILE A 132 2.88 -6.49 25.04
C ILE A 132 2.90 -5.15 25.80
N GLY A 133 2.72 -4.03 25.11
CA GLY A 133 2.62 -2.71 25.73
C GLY A 133 1.44 -2.60 26.70
N ALA A 134 0.27 -3.12 26.33
CA ALA A 134 -0.92 -3.12 27.19
C ALA A 134 -0.75 -4.01 28.43
N LEU A 135 -0.14 -5.19 28.29
CA LEU A 135 0.16 -6.08 29.42
C LEU A 135 1.20 -5.47 30.36
N TRP A 136 2.23 -4.81 29.82
CA TRP A 136 3.23 -4.11 30.62
C TRP A 136 2.63 -2.91 31.36
N PHE A 137 1.75 -2.14 30.69
CA PHE A 137 1.05 -1.00 31.28
C PHE A 137 0.06 -1.43 32.38
N LEU A 138 -0.71 -2.50 32.15
CA LEU A 138 -1.59 -3.09 33.16
C LEU A 138 -0.80 -3.66 34.34
N TRP A 139 0.33 -4.32 34.07
CA TRP A 139 1.24 -4.80 35.11
C TRP A 139 1.85 -3.65 35.92
N TRP A 140 2.20 -2.53 35.28
CA TRP A 140 2.65 -1.32 35.95
C TRP A 140 1.55 -0.74 36.86
N ILE A 141 0.32 -0.56 36.35
CA ILE A 141 -0.80 -0.07 37.16
C ILE A 141 -1.12 -1.00 38.34
N ALA A 142 -1.04 -2.31 38.13
CA ALA A 142 -1.37 -3.32 39.14
C ALA A 142 -0.26 -3.54 40.19
N ARG A 143 0.94 -2.97 40.03
CA ARG A 143 2.02 -3.05 41.02
C ARG A 143 2.24 -1.69 41.72
N PRO A 144 1.57 -1.45 42.88
CA PRO A 144 1.69 -0.19 43.61
C PRO A 144 3.07 0.05 44.27
N ASP A 145 3.95 -0.96 44.31
CA ASP A 145 5.24 -0.88 45.01
C ASP A 145 6.35 -0.11 44.27
N LEU A 146 6.18 0.23 42.98
CA LEU A 146 7.17 1.03 42.21
C LEU A 146 6.73 2.48 41.98
N ARG A 147 5.88 3.05 42.85
CA ARG A 147 5.54 4.48 42.81
C ARG A 147 6.65 5.33 43.49
N HIS A 148 7.62 5.74 42.66
CA HIS A 148 8.58 6.84 42.78
C HIS A 148 9.70 6.82 43.87
N PRO A 149 10.93 7.27 43.51
CA PRO A 149 12.11 7.37 44.38
C PRO A 149 12.21 8.73 45.12
N TYR A 150 11.09 9.28 45.60
CA TYR A 150 11.12 10.48 46.44
C TYR A 150 10.59 10.16 47.83
N GLY A 151 11.49 10.39 48.80
CA GLY A 151 11.35 10.00 50.20
C GLY A 151 10.11 10.56 50.87
N ARG A 152 9.45 9.70 51.64
CA ARG A 152 8.43 10.09 52.61
C ARG A 152 9.07 10.77 53.81
N LEU A 153 8.76 12.04 54.01
CA LEU A 153 8.70 12.76 55.30
C LEU A 153 7.53 13.73 55.12
N ARG A 154 6.58 13.95 56.04
CA ARG A 154 6.42 13.58 57.45
C ARG A 154 4.96 13.90 57.82
N ARG A 155 4.37 13.07 58.71
CA ARG A 155 3.66 13.48 59.96
C ARG A 155 2.38 14.31 59.83
N GLY A 156 1.27 14.08 60.52
CA GLY A 156 0.75 13.15 61.52
C GLY A 156 -0.78 13.42 61.52
N GLU A 157 -1.71 12.81 62.23
CA GLU A 157 -1.84 12.03 63.45
C GLU A 157 -3.28 11.49 63.35
N PHE A 158 -3.54 10.22 63.68
CA PHE A 158 -4.73 9.82 64.45
C PHE A 158 -4.52 8.37 64.85
N TRP A 159 -3.90 8.20 66.02
CA TRP A 159 -3.97 6.96 66.78
C TRP A 159 -5.32 6.93 67.49
N GLY A 160 -6.08 5.84 67.30
CA GLY A 160 -7.37 5.63 67.92
C GLY A 160 -7.89 4.20 67.69
N SER A 161 -7.25 3.25 68.37
CA SER A 161 -7.75 1.91 68.72
C SER A 161 -8.32 0.99 67.62
N GLY A 162 -7.49 0.03 67.20
CA GLY A 162 -7.87 -1.39 67.23
C GLY A 162 -8.69 -1.92 66.06
N GLN A 163 -8.03 -2.29 64.96
CA GLN A 163 -8.48 -3.44 64.16
C GLN A 163 -7.30 -4.05 63.41
N GLY A 164 -6.60 -4.96 64.08
CA GLY A 164 -5.61 -5.84 63.46
C GLY A 164 -6.24 -7.20 63.14
N GLY A 165 -6.04 -7.67 61.91
CA GLY A 165 -5.83 -9.10 61.65
C GLY A 165 -7.02 -9.92 61.14
N PHE A 166 -6.97 -10.22 59.84
CA PHE A 166 -7.37 -11.49 59.18
C PHE A 166 -8.72 -12.16 59.54
N GLY A 167 -9.67 -12.17 58.60
CA GLY A 167 -10.82 -13.09 58.63
C GLY A 167 -11.77 -12.90 57.45
N GLY A 168 -12.04 -13.97 56.71
CA GLY A 168 -12.64 -13.96 55.38
C GLY A 168 -14.12 -13.55 55.28
N ASN A 169 -14.52 -13.19 54.06
CA ASN A 169 -15.93 -13.00 53.68
C ASN A 169 -16.37 -14.15 52.76
N PHE A 170 -16.71 -15.29 53.36
CA PHE A 170 -17.43 -16.40 52.74
C PHE A 170 -18.37 -17.01 53.78
N GLY A 171 -19.69 -16.95 53.53
CA GLY A 171 -20.64 -17.86 54.17
C GLY A 171 -21.96 -17.23 54.64
N GLY A 172 -23.02 -17.49 53.88
CA GLY A 172 -24.25 -18.07 54.42
C GLY A 172 -25.24 -17.15 55.13
N PHE A 173 -26.30 -16.75 54.41
CA PHE A 173 -27.58 -16.39 55.02
C PHE A 173 -28.52 -17.59 54.95
N GLY A 174 -28.88 -18.14 56.11
CA GLY A 174 -29.86 -19.21 56.28
C GLY A 174 -30.43 -19.24 57.71
N GLY A 175 -31.77 -19.33 57.81
CA GLY A 175 -32.58 -19.52 59.04
C GLY A 175 -33.31 -18.23 59.47
N GLY A 176 -34.63 -18.09 59.43
CA GLY A 176 -35.71 -18.91 60.04
C GLY A 176 -36.04 -18.29 61.43
N MET A 177 -37.25 -17.87 61.82
CA MET A 177 -38.60 -18.43 61.70
C MET A 177 -39.69 -17.42 62.15
N SER A 178 -40.97 -17.73 61.80
CA SER A 178 -42.24 -17.50 62.57
C SER A 178 -42.77 -16.06 62.68
N GLY A 179 -44.03 -15.70 62.40
CA GLY A 179 -45.27 -16.40 62.07
C GLY A 179 -46.48 -15.58 62.59
N GLU A 180 -47.48 -15.26 61.75
CA GLU A 180 -48.88 -14.85 62.03
C GLU A 180 -49.45 -14.24 60.73
N GLY A 181 -50.64 -14.50 60.20
CA GLY A 181 -51.85 -15.17 60.66
C GLY A 181 -53.01 -14.50 59.93
N LEU A 182 -53.45 -15.06 58.78
CA LEU A 182 -54.55 -14.55 57.97
C LEU A 182 -55.90 -15.06 58.49
N LYS A 183 -56.81 -14.13 58.81
CA LYS A 183 -58.24 -14.21 58.53
C LYS A 183 -58.73 -12.82 58.14
#